data_AF-A0A4R9K9I6-F1
#
_entry.id   AF-A0A4R9K9I6-F1
#
_cell.length_a   1.000
_cell.length_b   1.000
_cell.length_c   1.000
_cell.angle_alpha   90.00
_cell.angle_beta   90.00
_cell.angle_gamma   90.00
#
_symmetry.space_group_name_H-M   'P 1'
#
loop_
_entity.id
_entity.type
_entity.pdbx_description
1 polymer ?
#
loop_
_entity_poly.entity_id
_entity_poly.type
_entity_poly.pdbx_seq_one_letter_code
_entity_poly.pdbx_strand_id
1 'polypeptide(L)'
;MKIKIAILSLITLFHLQLSAEDTTPISGSSYFQAVEEYKLKNYPKSIGLLKSLLSEGKATYESYALLAYNYDKLNDFENAYSSIQEARKRKPDDENLASDMLGILAHFKKWKAIIELCEKFVPLYSSNAEIRYFYALALASRGADKVALSQIEKAKANHPNDVRFLELEGKIYYSMKSYEKADVSLRWASSINDKSASVWNNLALVQEAMYYQNVKLGKKKDAVTYLEEAKLCIQRAENLAPDQTSVKENGRRISAIPSA
;
A
#
# COMPACT_ATOMS: atom_id res chain seq x y z
N MET A 1 0.15 3.88 8.33
CA MET A 1 -0.21 3.92 9.78
C MET A 1 0.85 4.69 10.61
N LYS A 2 1.29 5.87 10.16
CA LYS A 2 2.27 6.73 10.89
C LYS A 2 1.77 8.17 11.15
N ILE A 3 0.65 8.58 10.52
CA ILE A 3 -0.06 9.84 10.80
C ILE A 3 -0.50 9.95 12.27
N LYS A 4 -0.74 8.83 12.96
CA LYS A 4 -1.11 8.83 14.39
C LYS A 4 -0.02 9.42 15.31
N ILE A 5 1.26 9.32 14.96
CA ILE A 5 2.35 9.72 15.86
C ILE A 5 2.69 11.20 15.69
N ALA A 6 2.66 11.73 14.45
CA ALA A 6 2.90 13.16 14.21
C ALA A 6 1.76 14.07 14.72
N ILE A 7 0.52 13.57 14.75
CA ILE A 7 -0.63 14.34 15.25
C ILE A 7 -0.63 14.45 16.79
N LEU A 8 -0.08 13.45 17.52
CA LEU A 8 -0.10 13.45 18.98
C LEU A 8 0.98 14.35 19.60
N SER A 9 2.12 14.55 18.92
CA SER A 9 3.25 15.33 19.44
C SER A 9 3.09 16.85 19.35
N LEU A 10 2.12 17.38 18.59
CA LEU A 10 1.87 18.82 18.50
C LEU A 10 0.83 19.33 19.52
N ILE A 11 0.03 18.45 20.10
CA ILE A 11 -1.03 18.83 21.07
C ILE A 11 -0.43 19.09 22.47
N THR A 12 0.71 18.48 22.79
CA THR A 12 1.30 18.53 24.14
C THR A 12 2.16 19.76 24.42
N LEU A 13 2.51 20.58 23.42
CA LEU A 13 3.35 21.77 23.61
C LEU A 13 2.62 23.10 23.68
N PHE A 14 1.28 23.13 23.57
CA PHE A 14 0.51 24.38 23.50
C PHE A 14 -0.43 24.59 24.71
N HIS A 15 -0.06 24.04 25.88
CA HIS A 15 -0.86 24.20 27.10
C HIS A 15 -0.27 25.09 28.19
N LEU A 16 0.85 25.78 27.95
CA LEU A 16 1.30 26.84 28.86
C LEU A 16 1.37 28.18 28.12
N GLN A 17 0.68 29.15 28.71
CA GLN A 17 0.54 30.55 28.30
C GLN A 17 -0.39 30.81 27.11
N LEU A 18 -1.66 31.06 27.42
CA LEU A 18 -2.19 32.41 27.24
C LEU A 18 -3.36 32.67 28.20
N SER A 19 -3.33 33.85 28.79
CA SER A 19 -4.31 34.43 29.69
C SER A 19 -5.65 34.67 29.01
N ALA A 20 -6.71 34.60 29.82
CA ALA A 20 -8.11 34.74 29.44
C ALA A 20 -8.43 36.08 28.76
N GLU A 21 -8.88 36.01 27.52
CA GLU A 21 -9.99 36.79 26.92
C GLU A 21 -10.30 36.17 25.54
N ASP A 22 -11.57 36.17 25.15
CA ASP A 22 -12.17 35.57 23.95
C ASP A 22 -12.35 34.04 23.92
N THR A 23 -13.41 33.57 24.58
CA THR A 23 -14.02 32.27 24.33
C THR A 23 -14.82 32.27 23.02
N THR A 24 -14.14 32.39 21.88
CA THR A 24 -14.59 31.68 20.67
C THR A 24 -14.13 30.24 20.82
N PRO A 25 -14.93 29.22 20.45
CA PRO A 25 -14.41 27.86 20.42
C PRO A 25 -13.21 27.91 19.48
N ILE A 26 -12.01 27.68 20.01
CA ILE A 26 -10.74 27.73 19.27
C ILE A 26 -10.79 26.58 18.25
N SER A 27 -11.49 26.85 17.15
CA SER A 27 -11.36 26.15 15.90
C SER A 27 -9.91 26.38 15.51
N GLY A 28 -9.07 25.37 15.72
CA GLY A 28 -7.65 25.47 15.40
C GLY A 28 -7.46 26.01 13.98
N SER A 29 -6.31 26.65 13.72
CA SER A 29 -5.83 27.12 12.39
C SER A 29 -6.49 26.39 11.21
N SER A 30 -6.86 27.08 10.12
CA SER A 30 -7.55 26.50 8.95
C SER A 30 -6.94 25.19 8.43
N TYR A 31 -5.66 24.93 8.73
CA TYR A 31 -5.00 23.64 8.50
C TYR A 31 -5.63 22.50 9.33
N PHE A 32 -5.85 22.69 10.63
CA PHE A 32 -6.52 21.70 11.50
C PHE A 32 -7.95 21.44 11.05
N GLN A 33 -8.69 22.48 10.65
CA GLN A 33 -10.01 22.29 10.03
C GLN A 33 -9.91 21.42 8.77
N ALA A 34 -8.92 21.67 7.89
CA ALA A 34 -8.70 20.85 6.71
C ALA A 34 -8.37 19.38 7.06
N VAL A 35 -7.59 19.14 8.12
CA VAL A 35 -7.30 17.80 8.63
C VAL A 35 -8.58 17.11 9.09
N GLU A 36 -9.45 17.80 9.83
CA GLU A 36 -10.73 17.23 10.28
C GLU A 36 -11.65 16.90 9.10
N GLU A 37 -11.76 17.80 8.11
CA GLU A 37 -12.54 17.53 6.89
C GLU A 37 -11.98 16.33 6.10
N TYR A 38 -10.65 16.17 6.03
CA TYR A 38 -10.04 15.00 5.43
C TYR A 38 -10.41 13.70 6.19
N LYS A 39 -10.37 13.72 7.52
CA LYS A 39 -10.77 12.56 8.36
C LYS A 39 -12.24 12.21 8.18
N LEU A 40 -13.11 13.22 8.00
CA LEU A 40 -14.53 13.07 7.68
C LEU A 40 -14.78 12.65 6.22
N LYS A 41 -13.72 12.48 5.42
CA LYS A 41 -13.77 12.16 3.98
C LYS A 41 -14.42 13.26 3.13
N ASN A 42 -14.54 14.47 3.67
CA ASN A 42 -14.99 15.66 2.95
C ASN A 42 -13.83 16.28 2.17
N TYR A 43 -13.23 15.50 1.26
CA TYR A 43 -12.01 15.88 0.56
C TYR A 43 -12.13 17.21 -0.20
N PRO A 44 -13.24 17.52 -0.91
CA PRO A 44 -13.39 18.82 -1.56
C PRO A 44 -13.33 20.01 -0.60
N LYS A 45 -13.91 19.89 0.60
CA LYS A 45 -13.90 20.95 1.61
C LYS A 45 -12.51 21.11 2.22
N SER A 46 -11.83 20.01 2.52
CA SER A 46 -10.43 20.01 2.95
C SER A 46 -9.52 20.71 1.93
N ILE A 47 -9.67 20.39 0.63
CA ILE A 47 -8.95 21.05 -0.47
C ILE A 47 -9.25 22.55 -0.50
N GLY A 48 -10.50 22.97 -0.33
CA GLY A 48 -10.88 24.39 -0.30
C GLY A 48 -10.16 25.17 0.81
N LEU A 49 -10.14 24.63 2.02
CA LEU A 49 -9.44 25.22 3.17
C LEU A 49 -7.93 25.32 2.92
N LEU A 50 -7.33 24.26 2.36
CA LEU A 50 -5.90 24.24 2.02
C LEU A 50 -5.57 25.25 0.91
N LYS A 51 -6.40 25.37 -0.12
CA LYS A 51 -6.22 26.38 -1.17
C LYS A 51 -6.30 27.81 -0.62
N SER A 52 -7.14 28.07 0.38
CA SER A 52 -7.16 29.36 1.09
C SER A 52 -5.80 29.65 1.73
N LEU A 53 -5.26 28.69 2.50
CA LEU A 53 -3.94 28.82 3.12
C LEU A 53 -2.82 29.08 2.10
N LEU A 54 -2.88 28.44 0.93
CA LEU A 54 -1.96 28.68 -0.17
C LEU A 54 -2.07 30.11 -0.68
N SER A 55 -3.28 30.62 -0.91
CA SER A 55 -3.52 31.99 -1.38
C SER A 55 -3.12 33.07 -0.38
N GLU A 56 -3.22 32.76 0.92
CA GLU A 56 -2.80 33.64 2.02
C GLU A 56 -1.28 33.60 2.28
N GLY A 57 -0.52 32.78 1.54
CA GLY A 57 0.93 32.61 1.75
C GLY A 57 1.27 31.87 3.05
N LYS A 58 0.30 31.21 3.70
CA LYS A 58 0.44 30.51 4.98
C LYS A 58 0.66 28.99 4.83
N ALA A 59 0.76 28.50 3.60
CA ALA A 59 0.91 27.08 3.32
C ALA A 59 2.29 26.55 3.73
N THR A 60 2.27 25.51 4.56
CA THR A 60 3.46 24.75 4.97
C THR A 60 3.64 23.49 4.10
N TYR A 61 4.75 22.78 4.26
CA TYR A 61 4.92 21.49 3.57
C TYR A 61 3.82 20.49 3.95
N GLU A 62 3.32 20.52 5.19
CA GLU A 62 2.19 19.70 5.64
C GLU A 62 0.90 20.06 4.91
N SER A 63 0.69 21.34 4.58
CA SER A 63 -0.47 21.79 3.80
C SER A 63 -0.44 21.17 2.39
N TYR A 64 0.72 21.15 1.75
CA TYR A 64 0.91 20.51 0.45
C TYR A 64 0.80 18.97 0.53
N ALA A 65 1.34 18.35 1.58
CA ALA A 65 1.21 16.90 1.79
C ALA A 65 -0.26 16.50 1.99
N LEU A 66 -1.02 17.27 2.77
CA LEU A 66 -2.44 17.01 2.96
C LEU A 66 -3.26 17.25 1.68
N LEU A 67 -2.90 18.25 0.86
CA LEU A 67 -3.49 18.41 -0.48
C LEU A 67 -3.24 17.16 -1.33
N ALA A 68 -2.01 16.63 -1.32
CA ALA A 68 -1.66 15.44 -2.06
C ALA A 68 -2.52 14.24 -1.67
N TYR A 69 -2.72 14.02 -0.36
CA TYR A 69 -3.59 12.94 0.12
C TYR A 69 -5.06 13.14 -0.25
N ASN A 70 -5.59 14.37 -0.19
CA ASN A 70 -6.96 14.63 -0.61
C ASN A 70 -7.16 14.31 -2.10
N TYR A 71 -6.24 14.76 -2.95
CA TYR A 71 -6.28 14.47 -4.38
C TYR A 71 -6.13 12.98 -4.68
N ASP A 72 -5.24 12.27 -3.98
CA ASP A 72 -5.08 10.82 -4.08
C ASP A 72 -6.40 10.09 -3.74
N LYS A 73 -7.12 10.52 -2.70
CA LYS A 73 -8.44 9.97 -2.34
C LYS A 73 -9.53 10.22 -3.37
N LEU A 74 -9.38 11.26 -4.19
CA LEU A 74 -10.27 11.56 -5.30
C LEU A 74 -9.81 10.93 -6.63
N ASN A 75 -8.75 10.12 -6.61
CA ASN A 75 -8.08 9.58 -7.80
C ASN A 75 -7.55 10.67 -8.77
N ASP A 76 -7.38 11.89 -8.29
CA ASP A 76 -6.77 13.00 -9.03
C ASP A 76 -5.25 12.93 -8.89
N PHE A 77 -4.66 11.91 -9.52
CA PHE A 77 -3.27 11.55 -9.29
C PHE A 77 -2.27 12.58 -9.79
N GLU A 78 -2.62 13.37 -10.81
CA GLU A 78 -1.77 14.45 -11.32
C GLU A 78 -1.64 15.57 -10.28
N ASN A 79 -2.77 16.04 -9.71
CA ASN A 79 -2.73 17.05 -8.65
C ASN A 79 -2.15 16.50 -7.34
N ALA A 80 -2.37 15.22 -7.06
CA ALA A 80 -1.74 14.55 -5.92
C ALA A 80 -0.21 14.57 -6.05
N TYR A 81 0.31 14.17 -7.22
CA TYR A 81 1.74 14.14 -7.49
C TYR A 81 2.36 15.54 -7.48
N SER A 82 1.71 16.53 -8.10
CA SER A 82 2.16 17.93 -8.06
C SER A 82 2.24 18.45 -6.62
N SER A 83 1.21 18.18 -5.80
CA SER A 83 1.16 18.64 -4.41
C SER A 83 2.24 17.99 -3.53
N ILE A 84 2.49 16.69 -3.66
CA ILE A 84 3.55 16.03 -2.86
C ILE A 84 4.95 16.47 -3.32
N GLN A 85 5.14 16.81 -4.60
CA GLN A 85 6.39 17.41 -5.07
C GLN A 85 6.64 18.76 -4.41
N GLU A 86 5.62 19.61 -4.25
CA GLU A 86 5.73 20.88 -3.54
C GLU A 86 6.03 20.73 -2.04
N ALA A 87 5.44 19.71 -1.39
CA ALA A 87 5.79 19.37 -0.01
C ALA A 87 7.27 18.99 0.10
N ARG A 88 7.77 18.16 -0.82
CA ARG A 88 9.17 17.72 -0.84
C ARG A 88 10.16 18.80 -1.18
N LYS A 89 9.83 19.75 -2.06
CA LYS A 89 10.69 20.91 -2.33
C LYS A 89 10.96 21.71 -1.05
N ARG A 90 9.98 21.80 -0.15
CA ARG A 90 10.08 22.50 1.14
C ARG A 90 10.78 21.68 2.22
N LYS A 91 10.71 20.36 2.14
CA LYS A 91 11.33 19.43 3.10
C LYS A 91 12.00 18.26 2.35
N PRO A 92 13.14 18.49 1.68
CA PRO A 92 13.74 17.50 0.76
C PRO A 92 14.24 16.22 1.45
N ASP A 93 14.63 16.34 2.73
CA ASP A 93 15.24 15.26 3.51
C ASP A 93 14.21 14.38 4.25
N ASP A 94 12.91 14.65 4.12
CA ASP A 94 11.86 13.84 4.73
C ASP A 94 11.57 12.58 3.91
N GLU A 95 12.13 11.46 4.36
CA GLU A 95 11.93 10.15 3.74
C GLU A 95 10.47 9.68 3.70
N ASN A 96 9.60 10.20 4.58
CA ASN A 96 8.18 9.87 4.55
C ASN A 96 7.51 10.52 3.35
N LEU A 97 7.81 11.80 3.06
CA LEU A 97 7.31 12.46 1.86
C LEU A 97 7.83 11.78 0.58
N ALA A 98 9.07 11.27 0.62
CA ALA A 98 9.59 10.46 -0.49
C ALA A 98 8.78 9.18 -0.69
N SER A 99 8.47 8.46 0.38
CA SER A 99 7.66 7.24 0.36
C SER A 99 6.22 7.50 -0.09
N ASP A 100 5.60 8.57 0.40
CA ASP A 100 4.23 8.97 0.04
C ASP A 100 4.12 9.32 -1.45
N MET A 101 5.13 9.99 -2.00
CA MET A 101 5.19 10.28 -3.42
C MET A 101 5.25 9.00 -4.27
N LEU A 102 5.99 7.98 -3.83
CA LEU A 102 6.01 6.68 -4.50
C LEU A 102 4.65 5.97 -4.38
N GLY A 103 3.97 6.09 -3.25
CA GLY A 103 2.61 5.59 -3.05
C GLY A 103 1.60 6.18 -4.03
N ILE A 104 1.62 7.51 -4.19
CA ILE A 104 0.76 8.21 -5.18
C ILE A 104 1.07 7.72 -6.60
N LEU A 105 2.34 7.62 -6.96
CA LEU A 105 2.74 7.09 -8.28
C LEU A 105 2.32 5.63 -8.48
N ALA A 106 2.28 4.82 -7.42
CA ALA A 106 1.84 3.43 -7.46
C ALA A 106 0.33 3.33 -7.71
N HIS A 107 -0.48 4.15 -7.05
CA HIS A 107 -1.92 4.27 -7.37
C HIS A 107 -2.13 4.74 -8.82
N PHE A 108 -1.30 5.66 -9.29
CA PHE A 108 -1.29 6.13 -10.67
C PHE A 108 -0.67 5.14 -11.68
N LYS A 109 -0.13 4.01 -11.20
CA LYS A 109 0.54 2.97 -12.00
C LYS A 109 1.70 3.49 -12.86
N LYS A 110 2.39 4.55 -12.43
CA LYS A 110 3.57 5.12 -13.11
C LYS A 110 4.84 4.36 -12.76
N TRP A 111 4.90 3.07 -13.09
CA TRP A 111 5.96 2.15 -12.67
C TRP A 111 7.37 2.59 -13.07
N LYS A 112 7.53 3.15 -14.28
CA LYS A 112 8.83 3.65 -14.76
C LYS A 112 9.34 4.80 -13.88
N ALA A 113 8.46 5.75 -13.54
CA ALA A 113 8.82 6.88 -12.67
C ALA A 113 9.20 6.39 -11.25
N ILE A 114 8.47 5.41 -10.70
CA ILE A 114 8.81 4.81 -9.40
C ILE A 114 10.23 4.22 -9.42
N ILE A 115 10.57 3.47 -10.47
CA ILE A 115 11.91 2.87 -10.61
C ILE A 115 12.99 3.96 -10.63
N GLU A 116 12.85 4.98 -11.49
CA GLU A 116 13.82 6.07 -11.62
C GLU A 116 13.99 6.86 -10.31
N LEU A 117 12.92 7.03 -9.54
CA LEU A 117 12.96 7.71 -8.25
C LEU A 117 13.57 6.83 -7.15
N CYS A 118 13.24 5.54 -7.12
CA CYS A 118 13.80 4.60 -6.16
C CYS A 118 15.31 4.41 -6.36
N GLU A 119 15.81 4.44 -7.59
CA GLU A 119 17.25 4.43 -7.88
C GLU A 119 17.99 5.61 -7.24
N LYS A 120 17.31 6.75 -7.07
CA LYS A 120 17.84 7.93 -6.37
C LYS A 120 17.60 7.88 -4.86
N PHE A 121 16.46 7.35 -4.41
CA PHE A 121 16.07 7.37 -3.00
C PHE A 121 16.67 6.25 -2.18
N VAL A 122 16.87 5.07 -2.74
CA VAL A 122 17.43 3.92 -2.00
C VAL A 122 18.84 4.21 -1.46
N PRO A 123 19.76 4.89 -2.18
CA PRO A 123 21.05 5.30 -1.62
C PRO A 123 20.93 6.29 -0.46
N LEU A 124 19.96 7.22 -0.51
CA LEU A 124 19.77 8.26 0.49
C LEU A 124 19.07 7.73 1.76
N TYR A 125 18.11 6.82 1.57
CA TYR A 125 17.20 6.32 2.60
C TYR A 125 17.30 4.80 2.69
N SER A 126 18.52 4.30 2.89
CA SER A 126 18.85 2.88 2.75
C SER A 126 18.12 1.95 3.75
N SER A 127 17.68 2.47 4.90
CA SER A 127 16.90 1.74 5.91
C SER A 127 15.38 1.84 5.70
N ASN A 128 14.91 2.65 4.74
CA ASN A 128 13.49 2.88 4.56
C ASN A 128 12.80 1.73 3.83
N ALA A 129 11.99 0.98 4.57
CA ALA A 129 11.31 -0.19 4.05
C ALA A 129 10.17 0.13 3.07
N GLU A 130 9.48 1.29 3.20
CA GLU A 130 8.41 1.67 2.28
C GLU A 130 8.97 1.99 0.90
N ILE A 131 10.11 2.71 0.82
CA ILE A 131 10.78 3.00 -0.45
C ILE A 131 11.20 1.70 -1.15
N ARG A 132 11.77 0.75 -0.39
CA ARG A 132 12.12 -0.57 -0.92
C ARG A 132 10.91 -1.39 -1.36
N TYR A 133 9.81 -1.32 -0.62
CA TYR A 133 8.54 -1.94 -1.00
C TYR A 133 8.02 -1.40 -2.32
N PHE A 134 7.94 -0.08 -2.50
CA PHE A 134 7.50 0.51 -3.77
C PHE A 134 8.46 0.21 -4.91
N TYR A 135 9.75 0.12 -4.63
CA TYR A 135 10.73 -0.30 -5.64
C TYR A 135 10.48 -1.73 -6.09
N ALA A 136 10.35 -2.67 -5.13
CA ALA A 136 10.02 -4.06 -5.41
C ALA A 136 8.71 -4.19 -6.19
N LEU A 137 7.68 -3.43 -5.80
CA LEU A 137 6.37 -3.43 -6.44
C LEU A 137 6.45 -3.00 -7.90
N ALA A 138 7.19 -1.92 -8.18
CA ALA A 138 7.37 -1.42 -9.54
C ALA A 138 8.23 -2.36 -10.39
N LEU A 139 9.29 -2.94 -9.83
CA LEU A 139 10.14 -3.93 -10.49
C LEU A 139 9.35 -5.19 -10.87
N ALA A 140 8.57 -5.74 -9.93
CA ALA A 140 7.71 -6.89 -10.18
C ALA A 140 6.65 -6.59 -11.26
N SER A 141 6.07 -5.38 -11.24
CA SER A 141 5.12 -4.93 -12.27
C SER A 141 5.75 -4.82 -13.66
N ARG A 142 7.09 -4.83 -13.76
CA ARG A 142 7.87 -4.79 -15.01
C ARG A 142 8.54 -6.14 -15.32
N GLY A 143 8.25 -7.20 -14.57
CA GLY A 143 8.82 -8.53 -14.75
C GLY A 143 10.28 -8.67 -14.30
N ALA A 144 10.80 -7.71 -13.53
CA ALA A 144 12.16 -7.75 -12.99
C ALA A 144 12.22 -8.50 -11.65
N ASP A 145 11.66 -9.71 -11.61
CA ASP A 145 11.31 -10.43 -10.37
C ASP A 145 12.51 -10.70 -9.45
N LYS A 146 13.67 -11.08 -10.01
CA LYS A 146 14.89 -11.32 -9.21
C LYS A 146 15.34 -10.07 -8.47
N VAL A 147 15.27 -8.91 -9.13
CA VAL A 147 15.66 -7.63 -8.53
C VAL A 147 14.58 -7.20 -7.52
N ALA A 148 13.30 -7.39 -7.86
CA ALA A 148 12.19 -7.14 -6.95
C ALA A 148 12.31 -7.94 -5.65
N LEU A 149 12.68 -9.22 -5.75
CA LEU A 149 12.88 -10.10 -4.61
C LEU A 149 13.99 -9.58 -3.69
N SER A 150 15.13 -9.17 -4.24
CA SER A 150 16.21 -8.58 -3.44
C SER A 150 15.78 -7.30 -2.72
N GLN A 151 14.92 -6.48 -3.32
CA GLN A 151 14.41 -5.27 -2.67
C GLN A 151 13.40 -5.59 -1.56
N ILE A 152 12.50 -6.56 -1.77
CA ILE A 152 11.51 -6.93 -0.75
C ILE A 152 12.15 -7.64 0.45
N GLU A 153 13.18 -8.46 0.23
CA GLU A 153 13.98 -9.07 1.30
C GLU A 153 14.61 -7.99 2.20
N LYS A 154 15.19 -6.95 1.59
CA LYS A 154 15.76 -5.81 2.33
C LYS A 154 14.69 -4.99 3.07
N ALA A 155 13.48 -4.84 2.49
CA ALA A 155 12.37 -4.18 3.18
C ALA A 155 11.92 -4.97 4.42
N LYS A 156 11.88 -6.30 4.32
CA LYS A 156 11.47 -7.22 5.39
C LYS A 156 12.47 -7.32 6.55
N ALA A 157 13.74 -6.99 6.35
CA ALA A 157 14.79 -7.16 7.37
C ALA A 157 14.41 -6.57 8.75
N ASN A 158 13.73 -5.41 8.77
CA ASN A 158 13.26 -4.77 10.01
C ASN A 158 11.74 -4.85 10.21
N HIS A 159 11.01 -5.38 9.22
CA HIS A 159 9.54 -5.47 9.22
C HIS A 159 9.08 -6.84 8.69
N PRO A 160 9.50 -7.95 9.32
CA PRO A 160 9.26 -9.30 8.77
C PRO A 160 7.78 -9.68 8.70
N ASN A 161 6.95 -9.04 9.54
CA ASN A 161 5.52 -9.31 9.66
C ASN A 161 4.64 -8.28 8.94
N ASP A 162 5.20 -7.43 8.05
CA ASP A 162 4.35 -6.58 7.20
C ASP A 162 3.65 -7.44 6.15
N VAL A 163 2.33 -7.55 6.27
CA VAL A 163 1.48 -8.37 5.39
C VAL A 163 1.65 -7.96 3.93
N ARG A 164 1.82 -6.66 3.62
CA ARG A 164 1.99 -6.18 2.24
C ARG A 164 3.29 -6.71 1.64
N PHE A 165 4.34 -6.85 2.47
CA PHE A 165 5.65 -7.31 2.01
C PHE A 165 5.63 -8.81 1.75
N LEU A 166 5.02 -9.58 2.66
CA LEU A 166 4.82 -11.01 2.50
C LEU A 166 3.93 -11.34 1.30
N GLU A 167 2.87 -10.56 1.09
CA GLU A 167 1.99 -10.70 -0.07
C GLU A 167 2.73 -10.41 -1.38
N LEU A 168 3.49 -9.31 -1.45
CA LEU A 168 4.28 -8.98 -2.63
C LEU A 168 5.36 -10.03 -2.91
N GLU A 169 6.05 -10.51 -1.89
CA GLU A 169 7.02 -11.60 -2.00
C GLU A 169 6.37 -12.88 -2.56
N GLY A 170 5.18 -13.26 -2.05
CA GLY A 170 4.42 -14.38 -2.58
C GLY A 170 4.08 -14.22 -4.06
N LYS A 171 3.66 -13.02 -4.48
CA LYS A 171 3.40 -12.70 -5.90
C LYS A 171 4.65 -12.78 -6.77
N ILE A 172 5.79 -12.30 -6.27
CA ILE A 172 7.08 -12.38 -6.96
C ILE A 172 7.48 -13.84 -7.14
N TYR A 173 7.42 -14.66 -6.08
CA TYR A 173 7.72 -16.09 -6.17
C TYR A 173 6.76 -16.83 -7.12
N TYR A 174 5.48 -16.47 -7.12
CA TYR A 174 4.50 -17.01 -8.06
C TYR A 174 4.88 -16.70 -9.52
N SER A 175 5.28 -15.46 -9.82
CA SER A 175 5.74 -15.06 -11.16
C SER A 175 6.99 -15.83 -11.60
N MET A 176 7.89 -16.08 -10.66
CA MET A 176 9.08 -16.92 -10.84
C MET A 176 8.79 -18.43 -10.89
N LYS A 177 7.53 -18.86 -10.83
CA LYS A 177 7.09 -20.26 -10.74
C LYS A 177 7.66 -21.04 -9.56
N SER A 178 8.09 -20.33 -8.51
CA SER A 178 8.57 -20.90 -7.24
C SER A 178 7.39 -21.06 -6.29
N TYR A 179 6.44 -21.93 -6.64
CA TYR A 179 5.13 -21.99 -6.00
C TYR A 179 5.19 -22.40 -4.53
N GLU A 180 6.13 -23.25 -4.14
CA GLU A 180 6.32 -23.68 -2.75
C GLU A 180 6.77 -22.49 -1.88
N LYS A 181 7.63 -21.61 -2.40
CA LYS A 181 8.04 -20.39 -1.68
C LYS A 181 6.91 -19.37 -1.63
N ALA A 182 6.14 -19.27 -2.71
CA ALA A 182 4.97 -18.39 -2.75
C ALA A 182 3.93 -18.81 -1.70
N ASP A 183 3.69 -20.11 -1.54
CA ASP A 183 2.79 -20.68 -0.54
C ASP A 183 3.23 -20.31 0.89
N VAL A 184 4.52 -20.50 1.21
CA VAL A 184 5.07 -20.14 2.53
C VAL A 184 4.84 -18.66 2.86
N SER A 185 5.19 -17.75 1.94
CA SER A 185 5.01 -16.31 2.16
C SER A 185 3.55 -15.91 2.33
N LEU A 186 2.64 -16.48 1.53
CA LEU A 186 1.21 -16.15 1.58
C LEU A 186 0.50 -16.78 2.77
N ARG A 187 0.89 -17.99 3.19
CA ARG A 187 0.40 -18.58 4.45
C ARG A 187 0.81 -17.74 5.64
N TRP A 188 2.06 -17.28 5.68
CA TRP A 188 2.50 -16.36 6.73
C TRP A 188 1.68 -15.06 6.69
N ALA A 189 1.51 -14.44 5.52
CA ALA A 189 0.66 -13.26 5.38
C ALA A 189 -0.78 -13.51 5.91
N SER A 190 -1.37 -14.66 5.58
CA SER A 190 -2.73 -15.03 6.00
C SER A 190 -2.84 -15.31 7.50
N SER A 191 -1.77 -15.81 8.13
CA SER A 191 -1.73 -16.03 9.58
C SER A 191 -1.68 -14.72 10.38
N ILE A 192 -1.14 -13.66 9.78
CA ILE A 192 -1.09 -12.33 10.39
C ILE A 192 -2.40 -11.57 10.14
N ASN A 193 -2.97 -11.69 8.93
CA ASN A 193 -4.22 -11.04 8.57
C ASN A 193 -5.11 -11.98 7.74
N ASP A 194 -5.97 -12.70 8.45
CA ASP A 194 -6.93 -13.63 7.88
C ASP A 194 -8.13 -12.94 7.20
N LYS A 195 -8.26 -11.60 7.33
CA LYS A 195 -9.32 -10.79 6.69
C LYS A 195 -8.89 -10.17 5.37
N SER A 196 -7.71 -10.51 4.84
CA SER A 196 -7.24 -10.01 3.55
C SER A 196 -7.74 -10.87 2.39
N ALA A 197 -8.76 -10.39 1.68
CA ALA A 197 -9.26 -11.06 0.47
C ALA A 197 -8.16 -11.23 -0.59
N SER A 198 -7.26 -10.24 -0.72
CA SER A 198 -6.15 -10.28 -1.68
C SER A 198 -5.16 -11.41 -1.38
N VAL A 199 -4.82 -11.61 -0.10
CA VAL A 199 -3.92 -12.71 0.33
C VAL A 199 -4.56 -14.06 0.04
N TRP A 200 -5.84 -14.27 0.40
CA TRP A 200 -6.55 -15.52 0.11
C TRP A 200 -6.69 -15.78 -1.40
N ASN A 201 -6.97 -14.75 -2.18
CA ASN A 201 -7.01 -14.85 -3.65
C ASN A 201 -5.65 -15.27 -4.21
N ASN A 202 -4.55 -14.64 -3.77
CA ASN A 202 -3.21 -15.00 -4.23
C ASN A 202 -2.81 -16.41 -3.79
N LEU A 203 -3.20 -16.82 -2.58
CA LEU A 203 -2.95 -18.18 -2.10
C LEU A 203 -3.73 -19.20 -2.94
N ALA A 204 -4.98 -18.91 -3.30
CA ALA A 204 -5.75 -19.76 -4.21
C ALA A 204 -5.07 -19.95 -5.57
N LEU A 205 -4.50 -18.87 -6.14
CA LEU A 205 -3.74 -18.94 -7.39
C LEU A 205 -2.48 -19.80 -7.26
N VAL A 206 -1.74 -19.69 -6.14
CA VAL A 206 -0.58 -20.54 -5.87
C VAL A 206 -0.99 -22.01 -5.77
N GLN A 207 -2.06 -22.29 -5.02
CA GLN A 207 -2.58 -23.64 -4.83
C GLN A 207 -3.04 -24.27 -6.15
N GLU A 208 -3.72 -23.49 -6.97
CA GLU A 208 -4.09 -23.92 -8.32
C GLU A 208 -2.87 -24.21 -9.21
N ALA A 209 -1.83 -23.37 -9.16
CA ALA A 209 -0.61 -23.61 -9.93
C ALA A 209 0.10 -24.90 -9.47
N MET A 210 0.14 -25.17 -8.15
CA MET A 210 0.66 -26.41 -7.61
C MET A 210 -0.19 -27.62 -8.01
N TYR A 211 -1.52 -27.49 -8.09
CA TYR A 211 -2.39 -28.52 -8.66
C TYR A 211 -1.95 -28.90 -10.08
N TYR A 212 -1.85 -27.93 -11.00
CA TYR A 212 -1.46 -28.19 -12.38
C TYR A 212 -0.04 -28.76 -12.50
N GLN A 213 0.89 -28.29 -11.67
CA GLN A 213 2.25 -28.82 -11.60
C GLN A 213 2.24 -30.30 -11.20
N ASN A 214 1.45 -30.69 -10.21
CA ASN A 214 1.38 -32.06 -9.71
C ASN A 214 0.62 -33.00 -10.65
N VAL A 215 -0.41 -32.52 -11.36
CA VAL A 215 -1.05 -33.26 -12.46
C VAL A 215 0.00 -33.61 -13.53
N LYS A 216 0.82 -32.64 -13.94
CA LYS A 216 1.89 -32.86 -14.93
C LYS A 216 2.95 -33.86 -14.45
N LEU A 217 3.21 -33.91 -13.14
CA LEU A 217 4.15 -34.84 -12.53
C LEU A 217 3.55 -36.24 -12.25
N GLY A 218 2.26 -36.46 -12.55
CA GLY A 218 1.57 -37.71 -12.24
C GLY A 218 1.29 -37.93 -10.74
N LYS A 219 1.47 -36.90 -9.91
CA LYS A 219 1.25 -36.93 -8.46
C LYS A 219 -0.22 -36.66 -8.14
N LYS A 220 -1.10 -37.61 -8.50
CA LYS A 220 -2.55 -37.42 -8.42
C LYS A 220 -3.06 -37.05 -7.02
N LYS A 221 -2.54 -37.72 -5.98
CA LYS A 221 -2.96 -37.47 -4.59
C LYS A 221 -2.66 -36.03 -4.17
N ASP A 222 -1.44 -35.56 -4.40
CA ASP A 222 -1.00 -34.20 -4.07
C ASP A 222 -1.80 -33.17 -4.87
N ALA A 223 -2.04 -33.45 -6.16
CA ALA A 223 -2.86 -32.60 -7.01
C ALA A 223 -4.27 -32.39 -6.43
N VAL A 224 -4.96 -33.45 -6.03
CA VAL A 224 -6.31 -33.35 -5.42
C VAL A 224 -6.28 -32.46 -4.18
N THR A 225 -5.30 -32.65 -3.28
CA THR A 225 -5.15 -31.81 -2.08
C THR A 225 -4.97 -30.34 -2.43
N TYR A 226 -4.10 -30.00 -3.39
CA TYR A 226 -3.90 -28.62 -3.79
C TYR A 226 -5.14 -28.00 -4.46
N LEU A 227 -5.92 -28.79 -5.19
CA LEU A 227 -7.17 -28.30 -5.77
C LEU A 227 -8.24 -28.00 -4.70
N GLU A 228 -8.37 -28.87 -3.70
CA GLU A 228 -9.26 -28.64 -2.55
C GLU A 228 -8.88 -27.36 -1.80
N GLU A 229 -7.58 -27.17 -1.55
CA GLU A 229 -7.08 -25.96 -0.91
C GLU A 229 -7.29 -24.70 -1.76
N ALA A 230 -7.10 -24.79 -3.09
CA ALA A 230 -7.38 -23.68 -4.00
C ALA A 230 -8.85 -23.24 -3.92
N LYS A 231 -9.78 -24.20 -3.93
CA LYS A 231 -11.23 -23.96 -3.79
C LYS A 231 -11.58 -23.34 -2.43
N LEU A 232 -10.97 -23.81 -1.35
CA LEU A 232 -11.18 -23.24 -0.02
C LEU A 232 -10.66 -21.79 0.08
N CYS A 233 -9.47 -21.54 -0.44
CA CYS A 233 -8.85 -20.21 -0.40
C CYS A 233 -9.67 -19.20 -1.23
N ILE A 234 -10.12 -19.57 -2.43
CA ILE A 234 -10.89 -18.65 -3.26
C ILE A 234 -12.27 -18.36 -2.68
N GLN A 235 -12.92 -19.35 -2.06
CA GLN A 235 -14.18 -19.15 -1.34
C GLN A 235 -14.01 -18.15 -0.18
N ARG A 236 -12.91 -18.23 0.57
CA ARG A 236 -12.59 -17.24 1.62
C ARG A 236 -12.41 -15.85 1.04
N ALA A 237 -11.70 -15.72 -0.08
CA ALA A 237 -11.52 -14.44 -0.76
C ALA A 237 -12.86 -13.85 -1.23
N GLU A 238 -13.74 -14.67 -1.82
CA GLU A 238 -15.09 -14.26 -2.25
C GLU A 238 -15.95 -13.79 -1.08
N ASN A 239 -15.92 -14.48 0.06
CA ASN A 239 -16.66 -14.06 1.25
C ASN A 239 -16.19 -12.69 1.80
N LEU A 240 -14.88 -12.39 1.68
CA LEU A 240 -14.29 -11.15 2.18
C LEU A 240 -14.46 -9.97 1.21
N ALA A 241 -14.45 -10.22 -0.10
CA ALA A 241 -14.57 -9.19 -1.13
C ALA A 241 -15.46 -9.66 -2.30
N PRO A 242 -16.77 -9.85 -2.04
CA PRO A 242 -17.68 -10.46 -3.01
C PRO A 242 -17.87 -9.61 -4.26
N ASP A 243 -17.48 -8.33 -4.28
CA ASP A 243 -17.62 -7.44 -5.43
C ASP A 243 -16.33 -7.26 -6.26
N GLN A 244 -15.21 -7.82 -5.82
CA GLN A 244 -13.94 -7.67 -6.52
C GLN A 244 -13.91 -8.54 -7.78
N THR A 245 -13.85 -7.90 -8.95
CA THR A 245 -13.90 -8.58 -10.26
C THR A 245 -12.88 -9.71 -10.40
N SER A 246 -11.61 -9.45 -10.03
CA SER A 246 -10.55 -10.47 -10.13
C SER A 246 -10.82 -11.69 -9.25
N VAL A 247 -11.43 -11.50 -8.07
CA VAL A 247 -11.79 -12.58 -7.16
C VAL A 247 -12.93 -13.40 -7.76
N LYS A 248 -13.97 -12.76 -8.30
CA LYS A 248 -15.09 -13.46 -8.99
C LYS A 248 -14.60 -14.28 -10.18
N GLU A 249 -13.72 -13.72 -11.00
CA GLU A 249 -13.18 -14.40 -12.19
C GLU A 249 -12.36 -15.62 -11.79
N ASN A 250 -11.49 -15.48 -10.79
CA ASN A 250 -10.74 -16.59 -10.24
C ASN A 250 -11.64 -17.64 -9.59
N GLY A 251 -12.66 -17.23 -8.83
CA GLY A 251 -13.64 -18.11 -8.19
C GLY A 251 -14.39 -18.99 -9.17
N ARG A 252 -14.93 -18.40 -10.25
CA ARG A 252 -15.59 -19.14 -11.33
C ARG A 252 -14.64 -20.16 -11.97
N ARG A 253 -13.41 -19.75 -12.27
CA ARG A 253 -12.42 -20.57 -12.95
C ARG A 253 -11.96 -21.74 -12.07
N ILE A 254 -11.55 -21.49 -10.83
CA ILE A 254 -11.05 -22.50 -9.89
C ILE A 254 -12.16 -23.49 -9.50
N SER A 255 -13.38 -23.00 -9.29
CA SER A 255 -14.52 -23.85 -8.94
C SER A 255 -14.90 -24.82 -10.08
N ALA A 256 -14.68 -24.41 -11.33
CA ALA A 256 -14.97 -25.23 -12.51
C ALA A 256 -13.94 -26.32 -12.80
N ILE A 257 -12.79 -26.35 -12.10
CA ILE A 257 -11.77 -27.37 -12.31
C ILE A 257 -12.30 -28.74 -11.83
N PRO A 258 -12.33 -29.75 -12.73
CA PRO A 258 -12.75 -31.10 -12.35
C PRO A 258 -11.70 -31.73 -11.42
N SER A 259 -12.16 -32.51 -10.46
CA SER A 259 -11.26 -33.34 -9.65
C SER A 259 -10.57 -34.38 -10.54
N ALA A 260 -9.26 -34.54 -10.36
CA ALA A 260 -8.37 -35.39 -11.16
C ALA A 260 -8.35 -36.87 -10.72
#